data_AF-V5V443-F1
#
_entry.id   AF-V5V443-F1
#
_cell.length_a   1.000
_cell.length_b   1.000
_cell.length_c   1.000
_cell.angle_alpha   90.00
_cell.angle_beta   90.00
_cell.angle_gamma   90.00
#
_symmetry.space_group_name_H-M   'P 1'
#
loop_
_entity.id
_entity.type
_entity.pdbx_description
1 polymer ?
#
loop_
_entity_poly.entity_id
_entity_poly.type
_entity_poly.pdbx_seq_one_letter_code
_entity_poly.pdbx_strand_id
1 'polypeptide(L)' 'MEPQTLSVGLRVRVKTPTIVYHHPDHRNEPFDIQGMEGEICAILSDWQGRPISPNYPIQVRFSPKFVAHLHPDELAVI' A
#
# COMPACT_ATOMS: atom_id res chain seq x y z
N MET A 1 -14.86 -17.71 -5.11
CA MET A 1 -13.50 -17.14 -4.94
C MET A 1 -13.59 -16.30 -3.67
N GLU A 2 -13.12 -16.81 -2.53
CA GLU A 2 -13.16 -16.05 -1.27
C GLU A 2 -12.37 -14.76 -1.46
N PRO A 3 -12.92 -13.59 -1.09
CA PRO A 3 -12.15 -12.36 -1.07
C PRO A 3 -11.03 -12.55 -0.05
N GLN A 4 -9.79 -12.53 -0.52
CA GLN A 4 -8.63 -12.53 0.36
C GLN A 4 -8.75 -11.31 1.28
N THR A 5 -8.95 -11.56 2.57
CA THR A 5 -9.16 -10.48 3.54
C THR A 5 -7.81 -9.84 3.81
N LEU A 6 -7.59 -8.64 3.26
CA LEU A 6 -6.44 -7.82 3.59
C LEU A 6 -6.54 -7.43 5.07
N SER A 7 -5.51 -7.76 5.85
CA SER A 7 -5.41 -7.41 7.26
C SER A 7 -4.02 -6.85 7.56
N VAL A 8 -3.92 -6.06 8.63
CA VAL A 8 -2.65 -5.51 9.10
C VAL A 8 -1.71 -6.66 9.49
N GLY A 9 -0.45 -6.57 9.07
CA GLY A 9 0.58 -7.59 9.28
C GLY A 9 0.74 -8.58 8.12
N LEU A 10 -0.14 -8.56 7.11
CA LEU A 10 0.05 -9.40 5.93
C LEU A 10 1.17 -8.87 5.02
N ARG A 11 1.96 -9.81 4.48
CA ARG A 11 2.87 -9.51 3.38
C ARG A 11 2.11 -9.48 2.06
N VAL A 12 2.37 -8.43 1.30
CA VAL A 12 1.74 -8.17 0.02
C VAL A 12 2.77 -7.78 -1.01
N ARG A 13 2.45 -8.06 -2.26
CA ARG A 13 3.21 -7.64 -3.45
C ARG A 13 2.36 -6.72 -4.30
N VAL A 14 2.97 -5.66 -4.82
CA VAL A 14 2.34 -4.80 -5.84
C VAL A 14 2.31 -5.55 -7.17
N LYS A 15 1.13 -5.81 -7.73
CA LYS A 15 0.97 -6.57 -8.98
C LYS A 15 0.75 -5.69 -10.22
N THR A 16 0.31 -4.44 -10.02
CA THR A 16 0.07 -3.47 -11.10
C THR A 16 1.22 -2.46 -11.21
N PRO A 17 1.46 -1.87 -12.39
CA PRO A 17 2.33 -0.70 -12.53
C PRO A 17 1.82 0.46 -11.67
N THR A 18 2.65 0.92 -10.73
CA THR A 18 2.28 2.00 -9.79
C THR A 18 3.46 2.95 -9.65
N ILE A 19 3.34 4.15 -10.23
CA ILE A 19 4.42 5.15 -10.23
C ILE A 19 4.26 6.08 -9.02
N VAL A 20 5.31 6.18 -8.21
CA VAL A 20 5.38 7.09 -7.05
C VAL A 20 6.54 8.07 -7.22
N TYR A 21 6.48 9.20 -6.52
CA TYR A 21 7.50 10.27 -6.56
C TYR A 21 8.14 10.54 -5.20
N HIS A 22 7.67 9.86 -4.15
CA HIS A 22 8.12 10.03 -2.76
C HIS A 22 9.03 8.90 -2.28
N HIS A 23 9.55 8.06 -3.19
CA HIS A 23 10.51 7.04 -2.83
C HIS A 23 11.79 7.70 -2.28
N PRO A 24 12.30 7.30 -1.11
CA PRO A 24 13.38 8.01 -0.41
C PRO A 24 14.68 8.10 -1.23
N ASP A 25 14.97 7.10 -2.05
CA ASP A 25 16.16 7.02 -2.93
C ASP A 25 15.91 7.62 -4.33
N HIS A 26 14.65 7.90 -4.70
CA HIS A 26 14.23 8.44 -6.00
C HIS A 26 13.28 9.63 -5.81
N ARG A 27 13.72 10.62 -5.03
CA ARG A 27 12.87 11.76 -4.64
C ARG A 27 12.57 12.65 -5.85
N ASN A 28 11.29 12.97 -6.05
CA ASN A 28 10.78 13.76 -7.18
C ASN A 28 11.04 13.13 -8.56
N GLU A 29 11.41 11.86 -8.60
CA GLU A 29 11.61 11.10 -9.83
C GLU A 29 10.51 10.03 -9.93
N PRO A 30 9.98 9.75 -11.13
CA PRO A 30 9.00 8.69 -11.31
C PRO A 30 9.66 7.34 -11.02
N PHE A 31 9.15 6.64 -10.01
CA PHE A 31 9.63 5.32 -9.62
C PHE A 31 8.47 4.33 -9.62
N ASP A 32 8.57 3.29 -10.45
CA ASP A 32 7.57 2.21 -10.48
C ASP A 32 7.85 1.19 -9.38
N ILE A 33 6.86 0.97 -8.51
CA ILE A 33 6.94 0.03 -7.39
C ILE A 33 6.32 -1.33 -7.70
N GLN A 34 5.95 -1.59 -8.96
CA GLN A 34 5.47 -2.90 -9.37
C GLN A 34 6.47 -4.00 -9.00
N GLY A 35 5.95 -5.09 -8.43
CA GLY A 35 6.74 -6.23 -8.00
C GLY A 35 7.43 -6.05 -6.65
N MET A 36 7.40 -4.86 -6.04
CA MET A 36 7.89 -4.67 -4.69
C MET A 36 6.99 -5.38 -3.68
N GLU A 37 7.62 -5.91 -2.64
CA GLU A 37 6.96 -6.58 -1.52
C GLU A 37 7.06 -5.75 -0.25
N GLY A 38 5.99 -5.74 0.53
CA GLY A 38 5.93 -4.99 1.77
C GLY A 38 4.90 -5.59 2.72
N GLU A 39 4.70 -4.94 3.87
CA GLU A 39 3.75 -5.35 4.90
C GLU A 39 2.65 -4.30 5.07
N ILE A 40 1.40 -4.75 5.16
CA ILE A 40 0.27 -3.87 5.47
C ILE A 40 0.40 -3.36 6.90
N CYS A 41 0.59 -2.06 7.06
CA CYS A 41 0.74 -1.42 8.36
C CYS A 41 -0.56 -0.81 8.88
N ALA A 42 -1.44 -0.37 7.98
CA ALA A 42 -2.73 0.19 8.34
C ALA A 42 -3.74 0.02 7.20
N ILE A 43 -5.02 -0.06 7.56
CA ILE A 43 -6.16 0.00 6.65
C ILE A 43 -7.02 1.17 7.11
N LEU A 44 -7.08 2.21 6.30
CA LEU A 44 -7.72 3.48 6.64
C LEU A 44 -9.23 3.40 6.36
N SER A 45 -10.04 3.40 7.41
CA SER A 45 -11.52 3.45 7.33
C SER A 45 -12.14 4.45 8.31
N ASP A 46 -11.46 4.71 9.43
CA ASP A 46 -11.89 5.64 10.47
C ASP A 46 -10.71 6.49 10.94
N TRP A 47 -11.01 7.75 11.27
CA TRP A 47 -10.09 8.66 11.93
C TRP A 47 -10.73 9.25 13.18
N GLN A 48 -10.31 8.77 14.36
CA GLN A 48 -10.75 9.27 15.67
C GLN A 48 -12.27 9.22 15.87
N GLY A 49 -12.91 8.13 15.42
CA GLY A 49 -14.36 7.93 15.49
C GLY A 49 -15.14 8.65 14.39
N ARG A 50 -14.44 9.18 13.37
CA ARG A 50 -15.04 9.75 12.18
C ARG A 50 -14.76 8.84 10.98
N PRO A 51 -15.79 8.30 10.31
CA PRO A 51 -15.58 7.52 9.10
C PRO A 51 -14.93 8.39 8.02
N ILE A 52 -13.91 7.84 7.37
CA ILE A 52 -13.19 8.47 6.26
C ILE A 52 -13.34 7.61 5.00
N SER A 53 -13.25 8.24 3.84
CA SER A 53 -13.36 7.58 2.54
C SER A 53 -12.10 7.78 1.68
N PRO A 54 -10.93 7.27 2.11
CA PRO A 54 -9.72 7.33 1.30
C PRO A 54 -9.83 6.41 0.08
N ASN A 55 -9.49 6.94 -1.09
CA ASN A 55 -9.46 6.14 -2.32
C ASN A 55 -8.34 5.09 -2.31
N TYR A 56 -7.27 5.30 -1.53
CA TYR A 56 -6.15 4.36 -1.36
C TYR A 56 -6.03 3.99 0.13
N PRO A 57 -6.91 3.10 0.64
CA PRO A 57 -7.02 2.85 2.07
C PRO A 57 -5.88 2.00 2.64
N ILE A 58 -5.17 1.23 1.81
CA ILE A 58 -4.17 0.27 2.30
C ILE A 58 -2.82 0.95 2.40
N GLN A 59 -2.26 1.00 3.61
CA GLN A 59 -0.93 1.52 3.83
C GLN A 59 0.07 0.37 3.89
N VAL A 60 1.00 0.32 2.94
CA VAL A 60 2.03 -0.73 2.83
C VAL A 60 3.40 -0.12 3.13
N ARG A 61 4.14 -0.76 4.05
CA ARG A 61 5.52 -0.42 4.35
C ARG A 61 6.46 -1.34 3.60
N PHE A 62 7.30 -0.74 2.76
CA PHE A 62 8.33 -1.43 1.99
C PHE A 62 9.71 -1.28 2.65
N SER A 63 9.95 -0.17 3.34
CA SER A 63 11.16 0.07 4.13
C SER A 63 10.85 0.98 5.33
N PRO A 64 11.76 1.13 6.32
CA PRO A 64 11.55 2.01 7.46
C PRO A 64 11.22 3.46 7.09
N LYS A 65 11.62 3.90 5.89
CA LYS A 65 11.42 5.26 5.38
C LYS A 65 10.49 5.32 4.16
N PHE A 66 9.97 4.19 3.69
CA PHE A 66 9.12 4.12 2.51
C PHE A 66 7.80 3.42 2.81
N VAL A 67 6.75 4.22 2.78
CA VAL A 67 5.36 3.81 2.96
C VAL A 67 4.55 4.38 1.81
N ALA A 68 3.70 3.57 1.20
CA ALA A 68 2.80 4.01 0.14
C ALA A 68 1.35 3.64 0.48
N HIS A 69 0.42 4.44 -0.04
CA HIS A 69 -1.01 4.16 0.01
C HIS A 69 -1.40 3.50 -1.31
N LEU A 70 -2.07 2.36 -1.24
CA LEU A 70 -2.40 1.51 -2.37
C LEU A 70 -3.87 1.11 -2.34
N HIS A 71 -4.40 0.79 -3.52
CA HIS A 71 -5.71 0.20 -3.67
C HIS A 71 -5.62 -1.31 -3.40
N PRO A 72 -6.64 -1.94 -2.79
CA PRO A 72 -6.72 -3.38 -2.64
C PRO A 72 -6.46 -4.16 -3.95
N ASP A 73 -6.96 -3.63 -5.06
CA ASP A 73 -6.85 -4.27 -6.37
C ASP A 73 -5.44 -4.22 -6.96
N GLU A 74 -4.54 -3.37 -6.46
CA GLU A 74 -3.14 -3.28 -6.88
C GLU A 74 -2.25 -4.31 -6.15
N LEU A 75 -2.80 -4.99 -5.15
CA LEU A 75 -2.07 -5.88 -4.25
C LEU A 75 -2.39 -7.36 -4.48
N ALA A 76 -1.41 -8.21 -4.19
CA ALA A 76 -1.57 -9.66 -4.04
C ALA A 76 -0.97 -10.09 -2.70
N VAL A 77 -1.68 -10.94 -1.94
CA VAL A 77 -1.16 -11.54 -0.71
C VAL A 77 -0.15 -12.63 -1.06
N ILE A 78 0.93 -12.72 -0.26
CA ILE A 78 2.01 -13.71 -0.40
C ILE A 78 1.85 -14.82 0.62
#